data_AF-A0A6J4VHV1-F1
#
_entry.id   AF-A0A6J4VHV1-F1
#
_cell.length_a   1.000
_cell.length_b   1.000
_cell.length_c   1.000
_cell.angle_alpha   90.00
_cell.angle_beta   90.00
_cell.angle_gamma   90.00
#
_symmetry.space_group_name_H-M   'P 1'
#
loop_
_entity.id
_entity.type
_entity.pdbx_description
1 polymer ?
#
loop_
_entity_poly.entity_id
_entity_poly.type
_entity_poly.pdbx_seq_one_letter_code
_entity_poly.pdbx_strand_id
1 'polypeptide(L)'
;MLKDFVPREPVETTLYELVFKLEDGQGSAFAFECDAHGNVYRDRLPRLALHNLDLCLKGEVDGYTVRRGVVRSHLQSYIADGGGRCVCGQSVTIHSSWADSCEGCGREYNNSGQLLADRAFWGEETGESVTDMELEHDPEALGDW
;
A
#
# COMPACT_ATOMS: atom_id res chain seq x y z
N MET A 1 -8.29 17.96 -19.77
CA MET A 1 -8.44 17.70 -18.32
C MET A 1 -9.73 16.91 -18.08
N LEU A 2 -9.78 16.08 -17.04
CA LEU A 2 -11.02 15.51 -16.53
C LEU A 2 -11.96 16.62 -16.04
N LYS A 3 -13.26 16.42 -16.22
CA LYS A 3 -14.29 17.26 -15.58
C LYS A 3 -14.53 16.77 -14.16
N ASP A 4 -14.93 17.67 -13.27
CA ASP A 4 -15.21 17.36 -11.86
C ASP A 4 -14.05 16.62 -11.17
N PHE A 5 -12.82 17.05 -11.48
CA PHE A 5 -11.61 16.39 -11.03
C PHE A 5 -11.46 16.52 -9.51
N VAL A 6 -11.25 15.37 -8.87
CA VAL A 6 -10.87 15.23 -7.47
C VAL A 6 -9.45 14.66 -7.44
N PRO A 7 -8.47 15.36 -6.85
CA PRO A 7 -7.10 14.88 -6.75
C PRO A 7 -7.01 13.67 -5.83
N ARG A 8 -5.92 12.91 -6.00
CA ARG A 8 -5.51 11.90 -5.03
C ARG A 8 -5.09 12.59 -3.73
N GLU A 9 -5.53 12.07 -2.58
CA GLU A 9 -5.22 12.66 -1.27
C GLU A 9 -4.54 11.65 -0.36
N PRO A 10 -3.53 12.06 0.43
CA PRO A 10 -2.97 11.21 1.46
C PRO A 10 -4.03 10.96 2.55
N VAL A 11 -4.22 9.70 2.87
CA VAL A 11 -5.04 9.25 4.00
C VAL A 11 -4.11 8.68 5.05
N GLU A 12 -4.22 9.21 6.27
CA GLU A 12 -3.51 8.70 7.43
C GLU A 12 -4.51 8.12 8.42
N THR A 13 -4.24 6.91 8.88
CA THR A 13 -5.06 6.22 9.88
C THR A 13 -4.16 5.63 10.95
N THR A 14 -4.50 5.87 12.23
CA THR A 14 -3.83 5.19 13.34
C THR A 14 -4.51 3.85 13.58
N LEU A 15 -3.76 2.76 13.42
CA LEU A 15 -4.21 1.41 13.73
C LEU A 15 -3.66 0.97 15.08
N TYR A 16 -4.45 0.18 15.81
CA TYR A 16 -4.07 -0.39 17.10
C TYR A 16 -4.09 -1.92 17.04
N GLU A 17 -3.08 -2.52 17.64
CA GLU A 17 -2.94 -3.97 17.73
C GLU A 17 -2.59 -4.38 19.16
N LEU A 18 -3.26 -5.42 19.67
CA LEU A 18 -2.87 -6.07 20.90
C LEU A 18 -1.84 -7.16 20.58
N VAL A 19 -0.60 -6.93 20.97
CA VAL A 19 0.55 -7.78 20.61
C VAL A 19 1.02 -8.60 21.80
N PHE A 20 1.09 -9.92 21.60
CA PHE A 20 1.59 -10.91 22.54
C PHE A 20 2.92 -11.49 22.05
N LYS A 21 3.88 -11.69 22.95
CA LYS A 21 5.20 -12.24 22.65
C LYS A 21 5.47 -13.47 23.49
N LEU A 22 6.14 -14.47 22.94
CA LEU A 22 6.64 -15.61 23.71
C LEU A 22 7.75 -15.17 24.68
N GLU A 23 7.82 -15.78 25.86
CA GLU A 23 8.78 -15.38 26.89
C GLU A 23 10.24 -15.69 26.54
N ASP A 24 10.46 -16.83 25.89
CA ASP A 24 11.77 -17.35 25.46
C ASP A 24 12.41 -16.52 24.32
N GLY A 25 11.66 -15.57 23.76
CA GLY A 25 12.13 -14.69 22.68
C GLY A 25 12.38 -15.40 21.35
N GLN A 26 12.06 -16.69 21.22
CA GLN A 26 12.17 -17.44 19.97
C GLN A 26 10.81 -17.48 19.28
N GLY A 27 10.68 -16.75 18.16
CA GLY A 27 9.56 -16.93 17.24
C GLY A 27 8.60 -15.74 17.12
N SER A 28 7.43 -16.05 16.56
CA SER A 28 6.44 -15.08 16.09
C SER A 28 5.61 -14.50 17.23
N ALA A 29 5.22 -13.24 17.10
CA ALA A 29 4.24 -12.61 17.97
C ALA A 29 2.82 -12.88 17.45
N PHE A 30 1.85 -12.99 18.35
CA PHE A 30 0.44 -12.89 17.98
C PHE A 30 0.03 -11.42 18.05
N ALA A 31 -0.62 -10.92 17.01
CA ALA A 31 -1.15 -9.56 16.96
C ALA A 31 -2.62 -9.63 16.55
N PHE A 32 -3.47 -8.85 17.23
CA PHE A 32 -4.89 -8.78 16.96
C PHE A 32 -5.33 -7.33 16.86
N GLU A 33 -6.09 -6.99 15.83
CA GLU A 33 -6.69 -5.65 15.68
C GLU A 33 -7.55 -5.31 16.91
N CYS A 34 -7.34 -4.15 17.49
CA CYS A 34 -8.06 -3.69 18.68
C CYS A 34 -8.36 -2.19 18.61
N ASP A 35 -9.08 -1.69 19.62
CA ASP A 35 -9.17 -0.26 19.86
C ASP A 35 -7.95 0.28 20.64
N ALA A 36 -7.93 1.60 20.89
CA ALA A 36 -6.88 2.27 21.67
C ALA A 36 -6.75 1.77 23.12
N HIS A 37 -7.75 1.05 23.63
CA HIS A 37 -7.77 0.49 24.99
C HIS A 37 -7.38 -1.00 25.00
N GLY A 38 -7.09 -1.60 23.85
CA GLY A 38 -6.74 -3.01 23.73
C GLY A 38 -7.95 -3.95 23.67
N ASN A 39 -9.16 -3.43 23.45
CA ASN A 39 -10.33 -4.27 23.23
C ASN A 39 -10.28 -4.82 21.80
N VAL A 40 -10.04 -6.13 21.67
CA VAL A 40 -9.94 -6.79 20.36
C VAL A 40 -11.31 -6.88 19.69
N TYR A 41 -11.37 -6.60 18.38
CA TYR A 41 -12.59 -6.72 17.57
C TYR A 41 -12.91 -8.20 17.26
N ARG A 42 -13.39 -8.92 18.28
CA ARG A 42 -13.62 -10.38 18.23
C ARG A 42 -14.59 -10.82 17.13
N ASP A 43 -15.55 -9.98 16.77
CA ASP A 43 -16.52 -10.20 15.70
C ASP A 43 -15.90 -10.23 14.30
N ARG A 44 -14.71 -9.62 14.13
CA ARG A 44 -13.97 -9.61 12.86
C ARG A 44 -12.97 -10.77 12.74
N LEU A 45 -12.72 -11.50 13.82
CA LEU A 45 -11.72 -12.55 13.84
C LEU A 45 -12.28 -13.88 13.32
N PRO A 46 -11.54 -14.60 12.45
CA PRO A 46 -11.88 -15.97 12.12
C PRO A 46 -11.77 -16.86 13.35
N ARG A 47 -12.49 -17.99 13.34
CA ARG A 47 -12.61 -18.91 14.49
C ARG A 47 -11.26 -19.34 15.08
N LEU A 48 -10.26 -19.57 14.23
CA LEU A 48 -8.91 -19.94 14.65
C LEU A 48 -8.17 -18.78 15.33
N ALA A 49 -8.33 -17.55 14.85
CA ALA A 49 -7.75 -16.37 15.49
C ALA A 49 -8.39 -16.10 16.87
N LEU A 50 -9.70 -16.33 17.01
CA LEU A 50 -10.37 -16.26 18.31
C LEU A 50 -9.80 -17.28 19.31
N HIS A 51 -9.57 -18.51 18.85
CA HIS A 51 -8.95 -19.54 19.68
C HIS A 51 -7.55 -19.12 20.14
N ASN A 52 -6.71 -18.63 19.22
CA ASN A 52 -5.36 -18.16 19.54
C ASN A 52 -5.37 -16.95 20.50
N LEU A 53 -6.31 -16.03 20.34
CA LEU A 53 -6.50 -14.91 21.26
C LEU A 53 -6.82 -15.41 22.68
N ASP A 54 -7.72 -16.38 22.81
CA ASP A 54 -8.10 -16.93 24.11
C ASP A 54 -6.94 -17.68 24.79
N LEU A 55 -6.09 -18.35 24.02
CA LEU A 55 -4.84 -18.95 24.51
C LEU A 55 -3.85 -17.86 24.98
N CYS A 56 -3.63 -16.83 24.16
CA CYS A 56 -2.76 -15.69 24.53
C CYS A 56 -3.22 -14.99 25.82
N LEU A 57 -4.52 -14.79 26.00
CA LEU A 57 -5.09 -14.16 27.20
C LEU A 57 -4.93 -15.03 28.46
N LYS A 58 -4.85 -16.36 28.29
CA LYS A 58 -4.53 -17.29 29.40
C LYS A 58 -3.04 -17.35 29.73
N GLY A 59 -2.19 -16.79 28.87
CA GLY A 59 -0.73 -16.75 29.07
C GLY A 59 0.02 -17.96 28.53
N GLU A 60 -0.62 -18.83 27.75
CA GLU A 60 0.02 -20.03 27.20
C GLU A 60 -0.55 -20.40 25.83
N VAL A 61 0.32 -20.66 24.85
CA VAL A 61 -0.04 -21.15 23.51
C VAL A 61 0.87 -22.33 23.17
N ASP A 62 0.30 -23.49 22.85
CA ASP A 62 1.04 -24.70 22.45
C ASP A 62 2.20 -25.10 23.40
N GLY A 63 2.04 -24.88 24.71
CA GLY A 63 3.06 -25.18 25.72
C GLY A 63 4.11 -24.08 25.91
N TYR A 64 4.00 -22.95 25.21
CA TYR A 64 4.88 -21.79 25.36
C TYR A 64 4.22 -20.71 26.22
N THR A 65 4.96 -20.17 27.19
CA THR A 65 4.50 -19.03 27.99
C THR A 65 4.45 -17.77 27.15
N VAL A 66 3.31 -17.08 27.22
CA VAL A 66 3.02 -15.84 26.50
C VAL A 66 3.05 -14.66 27.47
N ARG A 67 3.83 -13.64 27.15
CA ARG A 67 3.85 -12.38 27.91
C ARG A 67 2.51 -11.67 27.80
N ARG A 68 2.16 -10.91 28.83
CA ARG A 68 0.99 -10.02 28.83
C ARG A 68 0.98 -9.16 27.57
N GLY A 69 -0.16 -9.12 26.89
CA GLY A 69 -0.37 -8.35 25.68
C GLY A 69 -0.11 -6.85 25.89
N VAL A 70 0.51 -6.22 24.91
CA VAL A 70 0.80 -4.78 24.89
C VAL A 70 0.10 -4.17 23.69
N VAL A 71 -0.67 -3.10 23.92
CA VAL A 71 -1.26 -2.32 22.84
C VAL A 71 -0.14 -1.57 22.13
N ARG A 72 -0.05 -1.75 20.82
CA ARG A 72 0.82 -0.99 19.93
C ARG A 72 -0.05 -0.20 18.98
N SER A 73 0.39 1.02 18.67
CA SER A 73 -0.17 1.80 17.58
C SER A 73 0.87 1.97 16.48
N HIS A 74 0.43 1.98 15.24
CA HIS A 74 1.25 2.40 14.13
C HIS A 74 0.43 3.30 13.20
N LEU A 75 1.12 4.26 12.59
CA LEU A 75 0.52 5.09 11.55
C LEU A 75 0.54 4.29 10.25
N GLN A 76 -0.64 4.08 9.67
CA GLN A 76 -0.77 3.61 8.30
C GLN A 76 -1.10 4.83 7.43
N SER A 77 -0.37 4.99 6.33
CA SER A 77 -0.70 5.97 5.31
C SER A 77 -0.79 5.34 3.93
N TYR A 78 -1.73 5.82 3.13
CA TYR A 78 -1.86 5.47 1.73
C TYR A 78 -2.36 6.68 0.95
N ILE A 79 -2.18 6.68 -0.38
CA ILE A 79 -2.73 7.71 -1.25
C ILE A 79 -4.07 7.20 -1.77
N ALA A 80 -5.18 7.81 -1.33
CA ALA A 80 -6.50 7.49 -1.85
C ALA A 80 -6.61 7.86 -3.34
N ASP A 81 -7.44 7.10 -4.04
CA ASP A 81 -7.70 7.34 -5.45
C ASP A 81 -8.39 8.69 -5.66
N GLY A 82 -7.99 9.37 -6.73
CA GLY A 82 -8.69 10.53 -7.26
C GLY A 82 -9.61 10.09 -8.39
N GLY A 83 -10.23 11.06 -9.05
CA GLY A 83 -11.05 10.75 -10.21
C GLY A 83 -11.72 11.93 -10.84
N GLY A 84 -12.47 11.66 -11.89
CA GLY A 84 -13.29 12.66 -12.58
C GLY A 84 -13.99 12.05 -13.77
N ARG A 85 -14.55 12.90 -14.63
CA ARG A 85 -15.27 12.48 -15.83
C ARG A 85 -14.46 12.77 -17.09
N CYS A 86 -14.26 11.74 -17.91
CA CYS A 86 -13.69 11.88 -19.24
C CYS A 86 -14.62 12.68 -20.16
N VAL A 87 -14.08 13.25 -21.23
CA VAL A 87 -14.88 13.94 -22.25
C VAL A 87 -15.88 13.02 -22.96
N CYS A 88 -15.65 11.70 -22.98
CA CYS A 88 -16.59 10.71 -23.51
C CYS A 88 -17.78 10.45 -22.56
N GLY A 89 -17.76 11.04 -21.35
CA GLY A 89 -18.82 10.92 -20.35
C GLY A 89 -18.56 9.85 -19.28
N GLN A 90 -17.62 8.93 -19.50
CA GLN A 90 -17.27 7.88 -18.53
C GLN A 90 -16.48 8.43 -17.34
N SER A 91 -16.65 7.79 -16.19
CA SER A 91 -15.83 8.05 -15.01
C SER A 91 -14.42 7.47 -15.21
N VAL A 92 -13.41 8.18 -14.70
CA VAL A 92 -12.02 7.74 -14.69
C VAL A 92 -11.54 7.80 -13.25
N THR A 93 -11.02 6.67 -12.75
CA THR A 93 -10.36 6.58 -11.44
C THR A 93 -8.86 6.81 -11.65
N ILE A 94 -8.29 7.74 -10.89
CA ILE A 94 -6.87 8.06 -10.92
C ILE A 94 -6.21 7.35 -9.73
N HIS A 95 -5.62 6.19 -9.99
CA HIS A 95 -4.97 5.35 -8.97
C HIS A 95 -3.44 5.32 -9.14
N SER A 96 -2.94 5.70 -10.32
CA SER A 96 -1.51 5.81 -10.61
C SER A 96 -0.98 7.22 -10.38
N SER A 97 0.33 7.36 -10.18
CA SER A 97 1.00 8.66 -10.21
C SER A 97 1.38 9.07 -11.64
N TRP A 98 1.22 8.16 -12.61
CA TRP A 98 1.77 8.32 -13.95
C TRP A 98 0.70 8.50 -15.02
N ALA A 99 -0.02 7.42 -15.37
CA ALA A 99 -1.04 7.45 -16.41
C ALA A 99 -2.19 6.49 -16.07
N ASP A 100 -3.42 6.98 -16.17
CA ASP A 100 -4.66 6.24 -15.98
C ASP A 100 -5.55 6.36 -17.23
N SER A 101 -5.97 5.23 -17.77
CA SER A 101 -6.76 5.15 -19.00
C SER A 101 -8.27 5.22 -18.74
N CYS A 102 -8.99 5.97 -19.57
CA CYS A 102 -10.45 5.89 -19.63
C CYS A 102 -10.89 4.64 -20.39
N GLU A 103 -11.57 3.71 -19.72
CA GLU A 103 -12.06 2.46 -20.34
C GLU A 103 -13.00 2.70 -21.53
N GLY A 104 -13.72 3.83 -21.57
CA GLY A 104 -14.67 4.13 -22.63
C GLY A 104 -14.06 4.64 -23.95
N CYS A 105 -12.90 5.31 -23.90
CA CYS A 105 -12.32 5.91 -25.11
C CYS A 105 -10.80 5.79 -25.23
N GLY A 106 -10.14 5.11 -24.29
CA GLY A 106 -8.69 4.86 -24.31
C GLY A 106 -7.81 6.08 -24.00
N ARG A 107 -8.39 7.26 -23.74
CA ARG A 107 -7.60 8.45 -23.39
C ARG A 107 -6.93 8.28 -22.04
N GLU A 108 -5.69 8.74 -21.95
CA GLU A 108 -4.90 8.64 -20.74
C GLU A 108 -4.78 9.98 -20.03
N TYR A 109 -4.84 9.94 -18.71
CA TYR A 109 -4.77 11.10 -17.85
C TYR A 109 -3.65 10.93 -16.82
N ASN A 110 -2.93 12.00 -16.52
CA ASN A 110 -1.95 11.98 -15.43
C ASN A 110 -2.63 12.15 -14.06
N ASN A 111 -1.84 12.09 -12.99
CA ASN A 111 -2.31 12.22 -11.61
C ASN A 111 -2.98 13.57 -11.28
N SER A 112 -2.80 14.58 -12.14
CA SER A 112 -3.40 15.92 -12.03
C SER A 112 -4.65 16.05 -12.91
N GLY A 113 -5.16 14.93 -13.45
CA GLY A 113 -6.33 14.87 -14.31
C GLY A 113 -6.11 15.48 -15.70
N GLN A 114 -4.88 15.77 -16.10
CA GLN A 114 -4.57 16.34 -17.41
C GLN A 114 -4.49 15.24 -18.47
N LEU A 115 -4.96 15.54 -19.69
CA LEU A 115 -4.91 14.60 -20.80
C LEU A 115 -3.45 14.46 -21.26
N LEU A 116 -2.96 13.23 -21.35
CA LEU A 116 -1.64 12.94 -21.90
C LEU A 116 -1.67 12.94 -23.43
N ALA A 117 -0.50 13.17 -24.04
CA ALA A 117 -0.31 12.92 -25.46
C ALA A 117 -0.54 11.43 -25.78
N ASP A 118 -0.82 11.11 -27.04
CA ASP A 118 -0.86 9.72 -27.49
C ASP A 118 0.50 9.04 -27.22
N ARG A 119 0.48 7.78 -26.78
CA ARG A 119 1.68 6.99 -26.52
C ARG A 119 2.62 6.90 -27.71
N ALA A 120 2.10 7.05 -28.94
CA ALA A 120 2.92 7.14 -30.15
C ALA A 120 3.96 8.26 -30.12
N PHE A 121 3.76 9.29 -29.29
CA PHE A 121 4.69 10.42 -29.12
C PHE A 121 5.55 10.31 -27.85
N TRP A 122 5.45 9.20 -27.10
CA TRP A 122 6.22 9.05 -25.86
C TRP A 122 7.61 8.49 -26.19
N GLY A 123 8.66 9.16 -25.71
CA GLY A 123 10.06 8.76 -25.93
C GLY A 123 10.80 9.50 -27.04
N GLU A 124 10.12 10.21 -27.94
CA GLU A 124 10.81 11.03 -28.95
C GLU A 124 11.35 12.37 -28.38
N GLU A 125 10.84 12.84 -27.23
CA GLU A 125 11.20 14.14 -26.66
C GLU A 125 12.49 14.16 -25.83
N THR A 126 13.04 13.01 -25.43
CA THR A 126 14.33 12.95 -24.70
C THR A 126 15.52 12.66 -25.61
N GLY A 127 15.28 12.28 -26.87
CA GLY A 127 16.33 11.79 -27.77
C GLY A 127 16.91 10.43 -27.34
N GLU A 128 16.31 9.79 -26.35
CA GLU A 128 16.76 8.50 -25.82
C GLU A 128 16.13 7.36 -26.64
N SER A 129 17.00 6.50 -27.12
CA SER A 129 16.71 5.28 -27.87
C SER A 129 16.81 4.07 -26.94
N VAL A 130 16.21 2.95 -27.35
CA VAL A 130 16.34 1.67 -26.60
C VAL A 130 17.82 1.27 -26.43
N THR A 131 18.67 1.68 -27.37
CA THR A 131 20.12 1.48 -27.33
C THR A 131 20.83 2.28 -26.23
N ASP A 132 20.24 3.35 -25.69
CA ASP A 132 20.82 4.11 -24.58
C ASP A 132 20.66 3.38 -23.24
N MET A 133 19.66 2.50 -23.11
CA MET A 133 19.48 1.64 -21.93
C MET A 133 20.47 0.46 -21.88
N GLU A 134 21.08 0.09 -23.01
CA GLU A 134 22.02 -1.03 -23.10
C GLU A 134 23.49 -0.63 -22.84
N LEU A 135 23.79 0.67 -22.76
CA LEU A 135 25.16 1.20 -22.62
C LEU A 135 25.60 1.49 -21.17
N GLU A 136 24.73 1.33 -20.17
CA GLU A 136 25.10 1.54 -18.75
C GLU A 136 25.81 0.33 -18.09
N HIS A 137 26.18 -0.68 -18.86
CA HIS A 137 27.09 -1.74 -18.41
C HIS A 137 28.47 -1.52 -18.99
N ASP A 138 29.13 -0.44 -18.55
CA ASP A 138 30.58 -0.32 -18.65
C ASP A 138 31.23 -1.01 -17.43
N PRO A 139 31.76 -2.23 -17.57
CA PRO A 139 32.47 -2.91 -16.49
C PRO A 139 33.80 -2.24 -16.09
N GLU A 140 34.28 -1.21 -16.80
CA GLU A 140 35.53 -0.52 -16.47
C GLU A 140 35.36 0.69 -15.52
N ALA A 141 34.13 1.06 -15.14
CA ALA A 141 33.87 2.18 -14.21
C ALA A 141 34.01 1.84 -12.72
N LEU A 142 34.40 0.61 -12.37
CA LEU A 142 34.81 0.25 -11.01
C LEU A 142 36.34 0.32 -10.91
N GLY A 143 36.83 1.54 -10.71
CA GLY A 143 38.20 1.75 -10.26
C GLY A 143 38.45 0.97 -8.96
N ASP A 144 39.58 0.26 -8.94
CA ASP A 144 40.07 -0.55 -7.81
C ASP A 144 39.92 0.19 -6.46
N TRP A 145 39.15 -0.42 -5.56
CA TRP A 145 39.19 -0.18 -4.11
C TRP A 145 39.51 -1.47 -3.37
#